data_AF-A0A1G7CYY2-F1
#
_entry.id   AF-A0A1G7CYY2-F1
#
_cell.length_a   1.000
_cell.length_b   1.000
_cell.length_c   1.000
_cell.angle_alpha   90.00
_cell.angle_beta   90.00
_cell.angle_gamma   90.00
#
_symmetry.space_group_name_H-M   'P 1'
#
loop_
_entity.id
_entity.type
_entity.pdbx_description
1 polymer ?
#
loop_
_entity_poly.entity_id
_entity_poly.type
_entity_poly.pdbx_seq_one_letter_code
_entity_poly.pdbx_strand_id
1 'polypeptide(L)'
;MIWVIVILLVYFFQIVTIVLSEYKHPSKAVAWLLILFCFPLIGFVMYYFLAQEYTARRRVRKHELWGEYVNKSELSKLSIIDQVEELNNSDMLKHERLFSLISTLSPSPITSCNSTEVLTNGQAAFESMLDAIRGAKRHIHMEFYIIRDDGIGTMFQEALIAKAKEGVKVRIIADGVGSIELRRKYVRKLQQAGVEFHWFLPVWVSFFRRRLNYRNHRKIVVIDGTIGFVGGINIGDDYLGLNHKLGFWRDTHLRVVGDGVYALQAVFLHDWSFVKEPPNDRQDLFPEHTCQGCEQVKMISSGPDASWDAIQELFFGALSSAQERMWIITPYFIPDLSIRLALKTAAVSGIDVRVIIPGKSDSRIVDWGSLSYVEELMQSGVRFYQYQKGFAHAKAFIMDNALGSVGTANLDMRSFFSNFEINAVLFDKQAIERLEQDFYKDFDDSVEIDYTKFIHRSRWQRAAEALARLLSPLL
;
A
#
# COMPACT_ATOMS: atom_id res chain seq x y z
N MET A 1 7.72 -3.41 -51.61
CA MET A 1 7.20 -4.72 -51.18
C MET A 1 8.08 -5.39 -50.13
N ILE A 2 9.40 -5.53 -50.34
CA ILE A 2 10.31 -6.14 -49.35
C ILE A 2 10.23 -5.46 -47.97
N TRP A 3 10.18 -4.12 -47.91
CA TRP A 3 10.09 -3.37 -46.66
C TRP A 3 8.79 -3.65 -45.85
N VAL A 4 7.66 -3.91 -46.53
CA VAL A 4 6.40 -4.29 -45.86
C VAL A 4 6.52 -5.68 -45.23
N ILE A 5 7.15 -6.62 -45.94
CA ILE A 5 7.41 -7.97 -45.42
C ILE A 5 8.32 -7.89 -44.19
N VAL A 6 9.36 -7.06 -44.23
CA VAL A 6 10.25 -6.84 -43.07
C VAL A 6 9.48 -6.29 -41.88
N ILE A 7 8.60 -5.30 -42.07
CA ILE A 7 7.77 -4.75 -40.99
C ILE A 7 6.85 -5.83 -40.40
N LEU A 8 6.18 -6.62 -41.22
CA LEU A 8 5.30 -7.70 -40.76
C LEU A 8 6.06 -8.79 -40.01
N LEU A 9 7.27 -9.14 -40.45
CA LEU A 9 8.13 -10.10 -39.75
C LEU A 9 8.59 -9.57 -38.39
N VAL A 10 8.97 -8.28 -38.31
CA VAL A 10 9.30 -7.63 -37.03
C VAL A 10 8.10 -7.67 -36.10
N TYR A 11 6.92 -7.31 -36.59
CA TYR A 11 5.69 -7.31 -35.78
C TYR A 11 5.29 -8.70 -35.31
N PHE A 12 5.41 -9.71 -36.18
CA PHE A 12 5.19 -11.12 -35.82
C PHE A 12 6.17 -11.58 -34.74
N PHE A 13 7.45 -11.25 -34.87
CA PHE A 13 8.46 -11.55 -33.88
C PHE A 13 8.16 -10.90 -32.52
N GLN A 14 7.71 -9.64 -32.51
CA GLN A 14 7.31 -8.93 -31.30
C GLN A 14 6.13 -9.60 -30.60
N ILE A 15 5.07 -9.97 -31.35
CA ILE A 15 3.90 -10.68 -30.81
C ILE A 15 4.32 -12.02 -30.20
N VAL A 16 5.05 -12.84 -30.96
CA VAL A 16 5.51 -14.15 -30.50
C VAL A 16 6.37 -14.00 -29.24
N THR A 17 7.23 -12.99 -29.18
CA THR A 17 8.05 -12.71 -27.99
C THR A 17 7.19 -12.40 -26.77
N ILE A 18 6.17 -11.54 -26.89
CA ILE A 18 5.27 -11.20 -25.79
C ILE A 18 4.50 -12.44 -25.33
N VAL A 19 3.87 -13.17 -26.25
CA VAL A 19 3.06 -14.35 -25.93
C VAL A 19 3.88 -15.44 -25.25
N LEU A 20 5.07 -15.75 -25.76
CA LEU A 20 5.93 -16.79 -25.19
C LEU A 20 6.53 -16.38 -23.84
N SER A 21 6.80 -15.10 -23.63
CA SER A 21 7.36 -14.62 -22.36
C SER A 21 6.30 -14.52 -21.26
N GLU A 22 5.08 -14.09 -21.61
CA GLU A 22 3.97 -13.87 -20.67
C GLU A 22 2.98 -15.04 -20.59
N TYR A 23 3.37 -16.23 -21.07
CA TYR A 23 2.48 -17.40 -21.15
C TYR A 23 1.84 -17.82 -19.81
N LYS A 24 2.49 -17.51 -18.68
CA LYS A 24 1.97 -17.78 -17.33
C LYS A 24 0.94 -16.77 -16.85
N HIS A 25 0.87 -15.60 -17.47
CA HIS A 25 -0.04 -14.51 -17.10
C HIS A 25 -0.76 -13.99 -18.35
N PRO A 26 -1.77 -14.72 -18.85
CA PRO A 26 -2.47 -14.35 -20.09
C PRO A 26 -3.04 -12.93 -20.08
N SER A 27 -3.48 -12.43 -18.92
CA SER A 27 -3.95 -11.05 -18.77
C SER A 27 -2.85 -10.01 -19.09
N LYS A 28 -1.62 -10.22 -18.61
CA LYS A 28 -0.47 -9.36 -18.93
C LYS A 28 -0.10 -9.42 -20.40
N ALA A 29 -0.11 -10.62 -20.99
CA ALA A 29 0.14 -10.80 -22.41
C ALA A 29 -0.84 -9.97 -23.25
N VAL A 30 -2.14 -10.02 -22.93
CA VAL A 30 -3.18 -9.25 -23.63
C VAL A 30 -2.95 -7.74 -23.48
N ALA A 31 -2.62 -7.26 -22.29
CA ALA A 31 -2.31 -5.84 -22.06
C ALA A 31 -1.16 -5.35 -22.95
N TRP A 32 -0.06 -6.12 -22.99
CA TRP A 32 1.10 -5.80 -23.80
C TRP A 32 0.86 -5.91 -25.30
N LEU A 33 0.08 -6.89 -25.74
CA LEU A 33 -0.33 -7.02 -27.13
C LEU A 33 -1.22 -5.84 -27.56
N LEU A 34 -2.09 -5.33 -26.68
CA LEU A 34 -2.90 -4.16 -26.95
C LEU A 34 -2.04 -2.89 -27.11
N ILE A 35 -1.06 -2.69 -26.23
CA ILE A 35 -0.11 -1.57 -26.33
C ILE A 35 0.72 -1.70 -27.60
N LEU A 36 1.22 -2.90 -27.91
CA LEU A 36 1.95 -3.18 -29.15
C LEU A 36 1.09 -2.88 -30.38
N PHE A 37 -0.18 -3.26 -30.36
CA PHE A 37 -1.12 -3.00 -31.46
C PHE A 37 -1.36 -1.51 -31.69
N CYS A 38 -1.55 -0.74 -30.62
CA CYS A 38 -1.74 0.71 -30.72
C CYS A 38 -0.44 1.44 -31.09
N PHE A 39 0.70 0.92 -30.65
CA PHE A 39 2.01 1.53 -30.84
C PHE A 39 3.07 0.46 -31.24
N PRO A 40 3.12 0.01 -32.50
CA PRO A 40 3.93 -1.15 -32.94
C PRO A 40 5.43 -1.11 -32.61
N LEU A 41 6.04 0.09 -32.59
CA LEU A 41 7.46 0.22 -32.25
C LEU A 41 7.66 0.58 -30.78
N ILE A 42 6.92 1.57 -30.28
CA ILE A 42 7.05 2.08 -28.92
C ILE A 42 6.58 1.03 -27.91
N GLY A 43 5.50 0.31 -28.22
CA GLY A 43 4.91 -0.70 -27.35
C GLY A 43 5.84 -1.88 -27.08
N PHE A 44 6.61 -2.32 -28.07
CA PHE A 44 7.62 -3.37 -27.85
C PHE A 44 8.81 -2.86 -27.03
N VAL A 45 9.23 -1.61 -27.25
CA VAL A 45 10.25 -0.97 -26.42
C VAL A 45 9.76 -0.87 -24.97
N MET A 46 8.54 -0.39 -24.76
CA MET A 46 7.91 -0.35 -23.43
C MET A 46 7.85 -1.74 -22.80
N TYR A 47 7.40 -2.75 -23.54
CA TYR A 47 7.36 -4.14 -23.08
C TYR A 47 8.75 -4.60 -22.62
N TYR A 48 9.79 -4.37 -23.41
CA TYR A 48 11.15 -4.79 -23.08
C TYR A 48 11.68 -4.17 -21.78
N PHE A 49 11.30 -2.93 -21.46
CA PHE A 49 11.77 -2.22 -20.28
C PHE A 49 10.86 -2.36 -19.05
N LEU A 50 9.57 -2.62 -19.24
CA LEU A 50 8.56 -2.61 -18.18
C LEU A 50 8.02 -4.01 -17.85
N ALA A 51 8.04 -4.98 -18.78
CA ALA A 51 7.32 -6.25 -18.60
C ALA A 51 8.08 -7.33 -17.81
N GLN A 52 9.40 -7.22 -17.61
CA GLN A 52 10.17 -8.28 -16.92
C GLN A 52 9.93 -8.30 -15.39
N GLU A 53 8.76 -8.79 -14.98
CA GLU A 53 8.26 -8.70 -13.60
C GLU A 53 8.54 -9.94 -12.72
N TYR A 54 9.02 -11.07 -13.26
CA TYR A 54 9.03 -12.33 -12.46
C TYR A 54 10.38 -13.05 -12.35
N THR A 55 11.24 -13.02 -13.37
CA THR A 55 12.56 -13.70 -13.31
C THR A 55 13.51 -13.03 -12.30
N ALA A 56 13.24 -11.77 -11.94
CA ALA A 56 13.98 -11.03 -10.92
C ALA A 56 13.55 -11.34 -9.47
N ARG A 57 12.31 -11.83 -9.22
CA ARG A 57 11.87 -12.25 -7.87
C ARG A 57 12.86 -13.26 -7.26
N ARG A 58 13.41 -14.16 -8.08
CA ARG A 58 14.46 -15.14 -7.67
C ARG A 58 15.83 -14.52 -7.32
N ARG A 59 16.14 -13.32 -7.81
CA ARG A 59 17.42 -12.63 -7.50
C ARG A 59 17.33 -11.71 -6.29
N VAL A 60 16.13 -11.26 -5.91
CA VAL A 60 15.88 -10.46 -4.69
C VAL A 60 15.65 -11.37 -3.46
N ARG A 61 15.29 -12.64 -3.69
CA ARG A 61 14.96 -13.73 -2.75
C ARG A 61 16.01 -14.14 -1.70
N LYS A 62 16.99 -13.31 -1.36
CA LYS A 62 18.17 -13.75 -0.60
C LYS A 62 18.12 -13.60 0.92
N HIS A 63 17.11 -12.97 1.52
CA HIS A 63 17.10 -12.75 2.97
C HIS A 63 15.68 -12.88 3.54
N GLU A 64 15.50 -13.76 4.52
CA GLU A 64 14.26 -13.83 5.30
C GLU A 64 14.28 -12.70 6.34
N LEU A 65 13.35 -11.77 6.16
CA LEU A 65 13.45 -10.35 6.48
C LEU A 65 13.40 -9.96 7.97
N TRP A 66 13.02 -10.86 8.87
CA TRP A 66 12.82 -10.49 10.27
C TRP A 66 14.00 -10.86 11.16
N GLY A 67 14.48 -12.11 11.06
CA GLY A 67 15.56 -12.62 11.91
C GLY A 67 16.92 -11.93 11.69
N GLU A 68 17.10 -11.25 10.56
CA GLU A 68 18.31 -10.48 10.26
C GLU A 68 18.31 -9.09 10.91
N TYR A 69 17.15 -8.45 11.01
CA TYR A 69 17.00 -7.10 11.54
C TYR A 69 16.47 -7.07 12.96
N VAL A 70 15.89 -8.17 13.45
CA VAL A 70 15.47 -8.39 14.84
C VAL A 70 16.06 -9.72 15.32
N ASN A 71 17.10 -9.62 16.14
CA ASN A 71 17.83 -10.74 16.72
C ASN A 71 17.04 -11.35 17.88
N LYS A 72 17.46 -12.55 18.34
CA LYS A 72 16.81 -13.27 19.45
C LYS A 72 16.65 -12.44 20.74
N SER A 73 17.63 -11.62 21.08
CA SER A 73 17.60 -10.72 22.25
C SER A 73 16.62 -9.55 22.10
N GLU A 74 16.32 -9.15 20.87
CA GLU A 74 15.34 -8.10 20.59
C GLU A 74 13.95 -8.74 20.58
N LEU A 75 13.81 -9.93 19.99
CA LEU A 75 12.60 -10.75 20.03
C LEU A 75 12.14 -11.06 21.46
N SER A 76 13.06 -11.36 22.39
CA SER A 76 12.70 -11.65 23.78
C SER A 76 12.12 -10.46 24.55
N LYS A 77 12.21 -9.24 23.99
CA LYS A 77 11.61 -8.03 24.57
C LYS A 77 10.14 -7.86 24.17
N LEU A 78 9.70 -8.57 23.12
CA LEU A 78 8.36 -8.43 22.57
C LEU A 78 7.36 -9.29 23.34
N SER A 79 6.17 -8.74 23.56
CA SER A 79 4.99 -9.49 23.97
C SER A 79 4.29 -10.03 22.73
N ILE A 80 4.48 -11.32 22.45
CA ILE A 80 4.01 -12.00 21.23
C ILE A 80 2.73 -12.79 21.52
N ILE A 81 1.84 -12.84 20.53
CA ILE A 81 0.66 -13.69 20.50
C ILE A 81 0.86 -14.82 19.50
N ASP A 82 0.84 -16.06 19.97
CA ASP A 82 1.06 -17.26 19.14
C ASP A 82 -0.22 -18.05 18.92
N GLN A 83 -1.18 -17.96 19.84
CA GLN A 83 -2.45 -18.68 19.80
C GLN A 83 -3.63 -17.71 19.73
N VAL A 84 -4.72 -18.14 19.09
CA VAL A 84 -5.90 -17.28 18.88
C VAL A 84 -6.59 -16.95 20.20
N GLU A 85 -6.50 -17.85 21.19
CA GLU A 85 -7.08 -17.71 22.53
C GLU A 85 -6.44 -16.60 23.36
N GLU A 86 -5.24 -16.16 22.97
CA GLU A 86 -4.52 -15.06 23.63
C GLU A 86 -4.93 -13.68 23.09
N LEU A 87 -5.72 -13.63 22.00
CA LEU A 87 -6.28 -12.37 21.51
C LEU A 87 -7.36 -11.85 22.47
N ASN A 88 -7.37 -10.53 22.70
CA ASN A 88 -8.43 -9.86 23.46
C ASN A 88 -9.75 -9.69 22.66
N ASN A 89 -9.97 -10.52 21.64
CA ASN A 89 -11.16 -10.48 20.80
C ASN A 89 -11.70 -11.88 20.52
N SER A 90 -12.77 -12.24 21.23
CA SER A 90 -13.45 -13.53 21.10
C SER A 90 -14.03 -13.79 19.71
N ASP A 91 -14.28 -12.76 18.89
CA ASP A 91 -14.82 -12.96 17.55
C ASP A 91 -13.81 -13.66 16.63
N MET A 92 -12.51 -13.44 16.85
CA MET A 92 -11.45 -14.14 16.11
C MET A 92 -11.40 -15.65 16.38
N LEU A 93 -11.93 -16.13 17.52
CA LEU A 93 -12.00 -17.57 17.82
C LEU A 93 -12.84 -18.34 16.78
N LYS A 94 -13.79 -17.67 16.12
CA LYS A 94 -14.58 -18.28 15.04
C LYS A 94 -13.78 -18.46 13.74
N HIS A 95 -12.57 -17.88 13.66
CA HIS A 95 -11.76 -17.78 12.45
C HIS A 95 -10.32 -18.30 12.66
N GLU A 96 -10.13 -19.41 13.38
CA GLU A 96 -8.81 -20.03 13.64
C GLU A 96 -7.93 -20.19 12.40
N ARG A 97 -8.51 -20.61 11.27
CA ARG A 97 -7.78 -20.77 10.01
C ARG A 97 -7.26 -19.44 9.46
N LEU A 98 -8.05 -18.37 9.59
CA LEU A 98 -7.63 -17.03 9.19
C LEU A 98 -6.53 -16.50 10.11
N PHE A 99 -6.67 -16.72 11.42
CA PHE A 99 -5.62 -16.38 12.37
C PHE A 99 -4.30 -17.08 12.01
N SER A 100 -4.33 -18.40 11.78
CA SER A 100 -3.15 -19.16 11.36
C SER A 100 -2.55 -18.64 10.05
N LEU A 101 -3.38 -18.28 9.07
CA LEU A 101 -2.91 -17.64 7.84
C LEU A 101 -2.17 -16.33 8.17
N ILE A 102 -2.84 -15.38 8.84
CA ILE A 102 -2.29 -14.06 9.18
C ILE A 102 -0.99 -14.15 9.97
N SER A 103 -0.90 -15.10 10.91
CA SER A 103 0.31 -15.35 11.69
C SER A 103 1.51 -15.72 10.80
N THR A 104 1.28 -16.34 9.63
CA THR A 104 2.32 -16.80 8.69
C THR A 104 2.61 -15.87 7.51
N LEU A 105 1.70 -14.93 7.18
CA LEU A 105 1.81 -14.05 6.00
C LEU A 105 3.05 -13.15 6.00
N SER A 106 3.57 -12.82 7.18
CA SER A 106 4.78 -12.00 7.35
C SER A 106 5.58 -12.53 8.53
N PRO A 107 6.93 -12.46 8.49
CA PRO A 107 7.75 -13.02 9.56
C PRO A 107 7.73 -12.22 10.88
N SER A 108 7.24 -10.98 10.86
CA SER A 108 6.93 -10.18 12.05
C SER A 108 5.88 -10.88 12.93
N PRO A 109 5.99 -10.97 14.26
CA PRO A 109 4.96 -11.60 15.08
C PRO A 109 3.69 -10.74 15.22
N ILE A 110 2.60 -11.34 15.71
CA ILE A 110 1.49 -10.58 16.30
C ILE A 110 1.98 -10.09 17.67
N THR A 111 1.88 -8.80 17.94
CA THR A 111 2.35 -8.19 19.19
C THR A 111 1.18 -7.69 20.02
N SER A 112 1.25 -7.76 21.34
CA SER A 112 0.15 -7.38 22.25
C SER A 112 0.40 -6.14 23.10
N CYS A 113 1.66 -5.68 23.19
CA CYS A 113 2.03 -4.47 23.91
C CYS A 113 1.91 -3.25 22.99
N ASN A 114 0.70 -2.91 22.55
CA ASN A 114 0.46 -1.77 21.66
C ASN A 114 -0.66 -0.86 22.14
N SER A 115 -0.60 0.38 21.66
CA SER A 115 -1.74 1.27 21.55
C SER A 115 -1.73 1.91 20.17
N THR A 116 -2.90 1.97 19.53
CA THR A 116 -3.06 2.59 18.22
C THR A 116 -4.03 3.76 18.25
N GLU A 117 -3.70 4.79 17.47
CA GLU A 117 -4.56 5.95 17.28
C GLU A 117 -4.86 6.10 15.78
N VAL A 118 -6.16 6.11 15.45
CA VAL A 118 -6.66 6.25 14.07
C VAL A 118 -6.78 7.73 13.68
N LEU A 119 -5.94 8.16 12.76
CA LEU A 119 -5.86 9.52 12.21
C LEU A 119 -6.55 9.55 10.84
N THR A 120 -7.65 10.30 10.72
CA THR A 120 -8.60 10.17 9.60
C THR A 120 -8.46 11.20 8.48
N ASN A 121 -7.42 12.03 8.54
CA ASN A 121 -7.11 13.01 7.51
C ASN A 121 -5.64 13.46 7.59
N GLY A 122 -5.21 14.21 6.56
CA GLY A 122 -3.87 14.80 6.50
C GLY A 122 -3.54 15.69 7.68
N GLN A 123 -4.45 16.55 8.11
CA GLN A 123 -4.19 17.50 9.19
C GLN A 123 -3.81 16.79 10.49
N ALA A 124 -4.66 15.88 10.98
CA ALA A 124 -4.41 15.12 12.21
C ALA A 124 -3.13 14.26 12.10
N ALA A 125 -2.90 13.64 10.94
CA ALA A 125 -1.71 12.83 10.71
C ALA A 125 -0.41 13.65 10.70
N PHE A 126 -0.40 14.79 10.00
CA PHE A 126 0.78 15.65 9.92
C PHE A 126 1.09 16.33 11.25
N GLU A 127 0.07 16.82 11.98
CA GLU A 127 0.25 17.39 13.31
C GLU A 127 0.89 16.36 14.26
N SER A 128 0.33 15.15 14.31
CA SER A 128 0.83 14.05 15.14
C SER A 128 2.26 13.61 14.77
N MET A 129 2.56 13.49 13.47
CA MET A 129 3.91 13.17 13.00
C MET A 129 4.93 14.27 13.33
N LEU A 130 4.58 15.54 13.09
CA LEU A 130 5.49 16.67 13.35
C LEU A 130 5.75 16.83 14.84
N ASP A 131 4.76 16.61 15.70
CA ASP A 131 4.93 16.63 17.15
C ASP A 131 5.85 15.50 17.63
N ALA A 132 5.67 14.30 17.10
CA ALA A 132 6.57 13.18 17.39
C ALA A 132 8.02 13.46 16.92
N ILE A 133 8.19 14.01 15.71
CA ILE A 133 9.50 14.43 15.18
C ILE A 133 10.17 15.46 16.09
N ARG A 134 9.45 16.49 16.54
CA ARG A 134 9.98 17.51 17.47
C ARG A 134 10.45 16.86 18.78
N GLY A 135 9.70 15.87 19.26
CA GLY A 135 9.98 15.10 20.47
C GLY A 135 11.20 14.17 20.40
N ALA A 136 11.62 13.76 19.20
CA ALA A 136 12.65 12.74 18.99
C ALA A 136 13.97 13.03 19.72
N LYS A 137 14.64 12.00 20.23
CA LYS A 137 15.86 12.11 21.05
C LYS A 137 17.07 11.37 20.47
N ARG A 138 16.85 10.32 19.69
CA ARG A 138 17.89 9.41 19.22
C ARG A 138 17.89 9.31 17.71
N HIS A 139 16.77 8.89 17.12
CA HIS A 139 16.68 8.71 15.67
C HIS A 139 15.28 8.94 15.11
N ILE A 140 15.27 9.31 13.83
CA ILE A 140 14.07 9.42 13.00
C ILE A 140 14.35 8.65 11.73
N HIS A 141 13.54 7.63 11.47
CA HIS A 141 13.56 6.87 10.22
C HIS A 141 12.27 7.12 9.46
N MET A 142 12.38 7.50 8.20
CA MET A 142 11.23 7.94 7.42
C MET A 142 11.30 7.40 6.00
N GLU A 143 10.24 6.80 5.51
CA GLU A 143 10.09 6.44 4.11
C GLU A 143 8.72 6.84 3.55
N PHE A 144 8.72 7.35 2.32
CA PHE A 144 7.51 7.77 1.61
C PHE A 144 7.61 7.54 0.11
N TYR A 145 6.47 7.22 -0.51
CA TYR A 145 6.34 7.20 -1.97
C TYR A 145 6.47 8.62 -2.55
N ILE A 146 5.72 9.58 -1.99
CA ILE A 146 5.73 10.98 -2.41
C ILE A 146 6.18 11.87 -1.26
N ILE A 147 7.18 12.69 -1.54
CA ILE A 147 7.54 13.88 -0.77
C ILE A 147 7.49 15.07 -1.72
N ARG A 148 6.74 16.11 -1.36
CA ARG A 148 6.64 17.36 -2.13
C ARG A 148 7.48 18.48 -1.50
N ASP A 149 7.93 19.42 -2.35
CA ASP A 149 8.57 20.69 -1.95
C ASP A 149 7.50 21.79 -1.91
N ASP A 150 6.52 21.64 -1.01
CA ASP A 150 5.36 22.51 -0.81
C ASP A 150 5.24 22.95 0.67
N GLY A 151 4.08 23.47 1.09
CA GLY A 151 3.89 24.03 2.43
C GLY A 151 4.20 23.01 3.52
N ILE A 152 3.47 21.88 3.52
CA ILE A 152 3.68 20.82 4.50
C ILE A 152 5.05 20.16 4.34
N GLY A 153 5.53 19.94 3.10
CA GLY A 153 6.87 19.42 2.85
C GLY A 153 7.96 20.29 3.49
N THR A 154 7.83 21.62 3.40
CA THR A 154 8.76 22.56 4.04
C THR A 154 8.73 22.44 5.56
N MET A 155 7.55 22.29 6.17
CA MET A 155 7.44 22.09 7.62
C MET A 155 8.15 20.81 8.08
N PHE A 156 7.99 19.70 7.35
CA PHE A 156 8.73 18.46 7.61
C PHE A 156 10.24 18.67 7.44
N GLN A 157 10.68 19.32 6.36
CA GLN A 157 12.10 19.62 6.15
C GLN A 157 12.70 20.40 7.32
N GLU A 158 12.04 21.46 7.76
CA GLU A 158 12.55 22.32 8.83
C GLU A 158 12.64 21.59 10.16
N ALA A 159 11.61 20.80 10.50
CA ALA A 159 11.60 19.98 11.71
C ALA A 159 12.74 18.94 11.68
N LEU A 160 12.91 18.23 10.58
CA LEU A 160 13.97 17.21 10.42
C LEU A 160 15.37 17.83 10.46
N ILE A 161 15.57 19.01 9.85
CA ILE A 161 16.82 19.76 9.92
C ILE A 161 17.12 20.19 11.35
N ALA A 162 16.12 20.67 12.10
CA ALA A 162 16.30 21.06 13.50
C ALA A 162 16.78 19.88 14.34
N LYS A 163 16.12 18.71 14.20
CA LYS A 163 16.51 17.49 14.93
C LYS A 163 17.90 16.98 14.56
N ALA A 164 18.26 17.00 13.27
CA ALA A 164 19.59 16.62 12.83
C ALA A 164 20.69 17.52 13.45
N LYS A 165 20.44 18.82 13.56
CA LYS A 165 21.35 19.77 14.23
C LYS A 165 21.45 19.57 15.74
N GLU A 166 20.40 19.05 16.37
CA GLU A 166 20.41 18.63 17.77
C GLU A 166 21.15 17.29 18.01
N GLY A 167 21.64 16.65 16.93
CA GLY A 167 22.37 15.39 17.00
C GLY A 167 21.50 14.13 16.85
N VAL A 168 20.19 14.29 16.60
CA VAL A 168 19.31 13.15 16.29
C VAL A 168 19.67 12.58 14.92
N LYS A 169 19.81 11.26 14.83
CA LYS A 169 20.12 10.59 13.57
C LYS A 169 18.87 10.53 12.68
N VAL A 170 18.87 11.26 11.57
CA VAL A 170 17.72 11.30 10.65
C VAL A 170 18.06 10.58 9.35
N ARG A 171 17.25 9.56 9.00
CA ARG A 171 17.38 8.75 7.78
C ARG A 171 16.09 8.79 6.98
N ILE A 172 16.19 9.11 5.69
CA ILE A 172 15.04 9.28 4.80
C ILE A 172 15.22 8.46 3.53
N ILE A 173 14.18 7.70 3.18
CA ILE A 173 14.02 7.05 1.88
C ILE A 173 12.86 7.72 1.14
N ALA A 174 13.08 8.11 -0.11
CA ALA A 174 12.01 8.57 -1.00
C ALA A 174 11.98 7.74 -2.28
N ASP A 175 10.80 7.33 -2.74
CA ASP A 175 10.71 6.63 -4.03
C ASP A 175 11.07 7.56 -5.20
N GLY A 176 11.94 7.08 -6.08
CA GLY A 176 12.46 7.89 -7.19
C GLY A 176 11.43 8.30 -8.23
N VAL A 177 10.35 7.53 -8.43
CA VAL A 177 9.27 7.85 -9.37
C VAL A 177 8.19 8.66 -8.68
N GLY A 178 7.74 8.24 -7.50
CA GLY A 178 6.70 8.97 -6.75
C GLY A 178 7.13 10.39 -6.38
N SER A 179 8.41 10.58 -6.05
CA SER A 179 8.97 11.88 -5.67
C SER A 179 9.79 12.55 -6.79
N ILE A 180 9.44 12.29 -8.06
CA ILE A 180 10.15 12.87 -9.22
C ILE A 180 10.12 14.41 -9.27
N GLU A 181 9.07 15.01 -8.71
CA GLU A 181 8.89 16.47 -8.65
C GLU A 181 9.66 17.12 -7.48
N LEU A 182 10.23 16.34 -6.57
CA LEU A 182 10.96 16.85 -5.42
C LEU A 182 12.26 17.54 -5.86
N ARG A 183 12.39 18.83 -5.54
CA ARG A 183 13.50 19.64 -6.04
C ARG A 183 14.83 19.23 -5.39
N ARG A 184 15.90 19.20 -6.19
CA ARG A 184 17.27 18.93 -5.69
C ARG A 184 17.71 19.90 -4.58
N LYS A 185 17.21 21.14 -4.59
CA LYS A 185 17.51 22.13 -3.53
C LYS A 185 16.96 21.69 -2.18
N TYR A 186 15.77 21.10 -2.15
CA TYR A 186 15.16 20.54 -0.94
C TYR A 186 16.05 19.45 -0.34
N VAL A 187 16.44 18.46 -1.16
CA VAL A 187 17.30 17.36 -0.72
C VAL A 187 18.68 17.85 -0.25
N ARG A 188 19.28 18.81 -0.96
CA ARG A 188 20.58 19.39 -0.56
C ARG A 188 20.54 20.06 0.81
N LYS A 189 19.46 20.78 1.14
CA LYS A 189 19.31 21.42 2.46
C LYS A 189 19.29 20.38 3.59
N LEU A 190 18.56 19.28 3.40
CA LEU A 190 18.53 18.16 4.35
C LEU A 190 19.94 17.57 4.54
N GLN A 191 20.61 17.21 3.44
CA GLN A 191 21.94 16.62 3.49
C GLN A 191 22.99 17.54 4.12
N GLN A 192 22.93 18.84 3.85
CA GLN A 192 23.82 19.84 4.47
C GLN A 192 23.62 19.96 5.98
N ALA A 193 22.43 19.63 6.49
CA ALA A 193 22.13 19.61 7.92
C ALA A 193 22.50 18.27 8.60
N GLY A 194 23.05 17.31 7.86
CA GLY A 194 23.44 15.99 8.39
C GLY A 194 22.36 14.90 8.25
N VAL A 195 21.27 15.17 7.53
CA VAL A 195 20.24 14.15 7.23
C VAL A 195 20.73 13.18 6.16
N GLU A 196 20.62 11.88 6.42
CA GLU A 196 20.95 10.83 5.47
C GLU A 196 19.75 10.59 4.54
N PHE A 197 19.79 11.14 3.33
CA PHE A 197 18.71 11.02 2.35
C PHE A 197 19.11 10.12 1.19
N HIS A 198 18.28 9.12 0.89
CA HIS A 198 18.47 8.17 -0.20
C HIS A 198 17.21 8.00 -1.06
N TRP A 199 17.45 7.73 -2.35
CA TRP A 199 16.39 7.46 -3.33
C TRP A 199 16.18 5.96 -3.48
N PHE A 200 14.97 5.48 -3.25
CA PHE A 200 14.60 4.11 -3.57
C PHE A 200 14.39 3.99 -5.09
N LEU A 201 15.19 3.11 -5.72
CA LEU A 201 15.16 2.83 -7.16
C LEU A 201 14.98 4.12 -8.03
N PRO A 202 16.00 4.99 -8.13
CA PRO A 202 15.94 6.22 -8.92
C PRO A 202 15.46 5.99 -10.36
N VAL A 203 14.74 6.95 -10.96
CA VAL A 203 14.10 6.78 -12.30
C VAL A 203 15.05 6.24 -13.36
N TRP A 204 16.21 6.89 -13.55
CA TRP A 204 17.18 6.48 -14.56
C TRP A 204 17.78 5.10 -14.27
N VAL A 205 18.10 4.81 -13.01
CA VAL A 205 18.58 3.48 -12.60
C VAL A 205 17.52 2.42 -12.86
N SER A 206 16.25 2.73 -12.57
CA SER A 206 15.10 1.84 -12.78
C SER A 206 14.81 1.60 -14.25
N PHE A 207 14.92 2.63 -15.09
CA PHE A 207 14.78 2.51 -16.54
C PHE A 207 15.83 1.57 -17.12
N PHE A 208 17.12 1.79 -16.81
CA PHE A 208 18.21 0.93 -17.33
C PHE A 208 18.22 -0.47 -16.73
N ARG A 209 17.78 -0.64 -15.46
CA ARG A 209 17.71 -1.94 -14.79
C ARG A 209 16.37 -2.67 -14.98
N ARG A 210 15.42 -2.12 -15.74
CA ARG A 210 14.07 -2.68 -15.99
C ARG A 210 13.27 -2.94 -14.71
N ARG A 211 13.31 -1.97 -13.78
CA ARG A 211 12.67 -2.04 -12.45
C ARG A 211 11.66 -0.91 -12.21
N LEU A 212 11.13 -0.31 -13.28
CA LEU A 212 10.20 0.82 -13.15
C LEU A 212 8.90 0.42 -12.45
N ASN A 213 8.45 -0.82 -12.62
CA ASN A 213 7.21 -1.29 -12.01
C ASN A 213 7.34 -1.54 -10.49
N TYR A 214 8.55 -1.80 -9.99
CA TYR A 214 8.79 -1.99 -8.55
C TYR A 214 9.00 -0.65 -7.86
N ARG A 215 8.03 -0.20 -7.08
CA ARG A 215 8.08 1.09 -6.36
C ARG A 215 7.93 0.86 -4.87
N ASN A 216 8.64 1.64 -4.06
CA ASN A 216 8.37 1.67 -2.63
C ASN A 216 7.14 2.52 -2.39
N HIS A 217 6.02 1.86 -2.07
CA HIS A 217 4.76 2.51 -1.79
C HIS A 217 4.46 2.52 -0.29
N ARG A 218 5.44 2.22 0.56
CA ARG A 218 5.32 2.29 2.01
C ARG A 218 5.38 3.75 2.48
N LYS A 219 4.72 4.02 3.60
CA LYS A 219 4.72 5.30 4.30
C LYS A 219 4.94 4.99 5.76
N ILE A 220 6.20 4.97 6.17
CA ILE A 220 6.60 4.61 7.53
C ILE A 220 7.37 5.77 8.14
N VAL A 221 7.02 6.11 9.38
CA VAL A 221 7.84 6.98 10.23
C VAL A 221 8.09 6.26 11.54
N VAL A 222 9.35 6.10 11.94
CA VAL A 222 9.74 5.56 13.24
C VAL A 222 10.54 6.61 14.01
N ILE A 223 10.09 6.90 15.22
CA ILE A 223 10.70 7.86 16.14
C ILE A 223 11.25 7.09 17.34
N ASP A 224 12.57 7.16 17.51
CA ASP A 224 13.31 6.55 18.62
C ASP A 224 13.05 5.05 18.83
N GLY A 225 12.49 4.35 17.84
CA GLY A 225 12.09 2.95 17.93
C GLY A 225 10.86 2.70 18.80
N THR A 226 10.17 3.74 19.30
CA THR A 226 9.05 3.63 20.27
C THR A 226 7.71 4.14 19.75
N ILE A 227 7.73 5.05 18.77
CA ILE A 227 6.53 5.58 18.09
C ILE A 227 6.68 5.28 16.60
N GLY A 228 5.63 4.73 16.00
CA GLY A 228 5.54 4.40 14.60
C GLY A 228 4.34 5.04 13.93
N PHE A 229 4.43 5.30 12.63
CA PHE A 229 3.33 5.75 11.80
C PHE A 229 3.25 4.90 10.53
N VAL A 230 2.03 4.52 10.14
CA VAL A 230 1.77 3.74 8.91
C VAL A 230 0.38 4.03 8.35
N GLY A 231 0.24 4.17 7.02
CA GLY A 231 -1.06 4.35 6.37
C GLY A 231 -0.99 4.98 4.98
N GLY A 232 -2.09 5.53 4.47
CA GLY A 232 -2.18 5.97 3.07
C GLY A 232 -1.57 7.34 2.73
N ILE A 233 -1.26 8.15 3.75
CA ILE A 233 -0.89 9.57 3.63
C ILE A 233 0.57 9.75 3.24
N ASN A 234 0.83 10.49 2.15
CA ASN A 234 2.15 10.96 1.74
C ASN A 234 2.42 12.39 2.25
N ILE A 235 3.64 12.92 2.06
CA ILE A 235 3.97 14.31 2.39
C ILE A 235 3.63 15.22 1.20
N GLY A 236 2.51 15.94 1.30
CA GLY A 236 2.11 16.96 0.34
C GLY A 236 0.81 17.68 0.69
N ASP A 237 0.68 18.92 0.21
CA ASP A 237 -0.44 19.84 0.49
C ASP A 237 -1.79 19.33 -0.05
N ASP A 238 -1.76 18.37 -0.98
CA ASP A 238 -2.95 17.64 -1.47
C ASP A 238 -3.76 17.07 -0.29
N TYR A 239 -3.08 16.49 0.72
CA TYR A 239 -3.70 15.87 1.89
C TYR A 239 -4.32 16.86 2.88
N LEU A 240 -3.99 18.14 2.75
CA LEU A 240 -4.62 19.24 3.47
C LEU A 240 -5.83 19.81 2.71
N GLY A 241 -6.19 19.23 1.57
CA GLY A 241 -7.30 19.66 0.73
C GLY A 241 -7.01 20.93 -0.08
N LEU A 242 -5.74 21.32 -0.21
CA LEU A 242 -5.34 22.53 -0.93
C LEU A 242 -5.41 22.36 -2.47
N ASN A 243 -5.62 21.14 -2.94
CA ASN A 243 -5.86 20.86 -4.36
C ASN A 243 -7.32 21.14 -4.74
N HIS A 244 -7.59 22.26 -5.42
CA HIS A 244 -8.95 22.66 -5.81
C HIS A 244 -9.69 21.65 -6.70
N LYS A 245 -8.99 20.78 -7.45
CA LYS A 245 -9.62 19.80 -8.33
C LYS A 245 -10.20 18.62 -7.54
N LEU A 246 -9.44 18.12 -6.56
CA LEU A 246 -9.81 16.93 -5.79
C LEU A 246 -10.50 17.28 -4.46
N GLY A 247 -10.25 18.46 -3.90
CA GLY A 247 -10.84 18.91 -2.64
C GLY A 247 -10.27 18.14 -1.45
N PHE A 248 -11.11 17.81 -0.47
CA PHE A 248 -10.71 17.10 0.74
C PHE A 248 -10.18 15.69 0.44
N TRP A 249 -9.00 15.35 0.96
CA TRP A 249 -8.46 13.99 0.89
C TRP A 249 -8.84 13.21 2.14
N ARG A 250 -9.77 12.26 1.96
CA ARG A 250 -10.15 11.33 3.01
C ARG A 250 -9.17 10.16 3.00
N ASP A 251 -8.31 10.08 4.01
CA ASP A 251 -7.30 9.03 4.14
C ASP A 251 -7.16 8.60 5.60
N THR A 252 -6.62 7.42 5.86
CA THR A 252 -6.43 6.88 7.21
C THR A 252 -4.96 6.56 7.43
N HIS A 253 -4.45 7.00 8.57
CA HIS A 253 -3.11 6.72 9.05
C HIS A 253 -3.19 6.26 10.51
N LEU A 254 -2.29 5.37 10.92
CA LEU A 254 -2.18 4.93 12.29
C LEU A 254 -0.95 5.54 12.92
N ARG A 255 -1.10 6.05 14.13
CA ARG A 255 0.00 6.20 15.08
C ARG A 255 0.03 4.98 15.98
N VAL A 256 1.18 4.36 16.12
CA VAL A 256 1.39 3.12 16.88
C VAL A 256 2.45 3.39 17.94
N VAL A 257 2.18 2.99 19.17
CA VAL A 257 3.14 3.03 20.27
C VAL A 257 3.27 1.62 20.84
N GLY A 258 4.50 1.13 20.96
CA GLY A 258 4.80 -0.19 21.52
C GLY A 258 5.39 -1.18 20.52
N ASP A 259 5.20 -2.46 20.79
CA ASP A 259 5.96 -3.57 20.18
C ASP A 259 5.81 -3.69 18.65
N GLY A 260 4.68 -3.27 18.09
CA GLY A 260 4.43 -3.20 16.65
C GLY A 260 5.40 -2.25 15.92
N VAL A 261 6.01 -1.30 16.63
CA VAL A 261 7.01 -0.37 16.07
C VAL A 261 8.30 -1.10 15.68
N TYR A 262 8.65 -2.21 16.34
CA TYR A 262 9.78 -3.04 15.91
C TYR A 262 9.59 -3.53 14.48
N ALA A 263 8.35 -3.82 14.09
CA ALA A 263 8.10 -4.29 12.74
C ALA A 263 8.25 -3.20 11.69
N LEU A 264 7.74 -2.00 11.98
CA LEU A 264 7.95 -0.83 11.13
C LEU A 264 9.44 -0.52 10.99
N GLN A 265 10.19 -0.60 12.08
CA GLN A 265 11.63 -0.38 12.11
C GLN A 265 12.38 -1.44 11.29
N ALA A 266 12.05 -2.71 11.44
CA ALA A 266 12.67 -3.80 10.69
C ALA A 266 12.42 -3.65 9.17
N VAL A 267 11.19 -3.29 8.78
CA VAL A 267 10.84 -3.04 7.38
C VAL A 267 11.63 -1.84 6.83
N PHE A 268 11.73 -0.74 7.58
CA PHE A 268 12.54 0.41 7.17
C PHE A 268 14.02 0.03 6.99
N LEU A 269 14.61 -0.71 7.93
CA LEU A 269 16.03 -1.10 7.86
C LEU A 269 16.30 -2.05 6.69
N HIS A 270 15.34 -2.92 6.39
CA HIS A 270 15.40 -3.74 5.20
C HIS A 270 15.37 -2.89 3.92
N ASP A 271 14.45 -1.94 3.82
CA ASP A 271 14.36 -1.05 2.66
C ASP A 271 15.59 -0.15 2.53
N TRP A 272 16.18 0.26 3.66
CA TRP A 272 17.44 0.98 3.73
C TRP A 272 18.59 0.19 3.11
N SER A 273 18.63 -1.14 3.34
CA SER A 273 19.68 -2.02 2.80
C SER A 273 19.74 -2.05 1.26
N PHE A 274 18.64 -1.71 0.56
CA PHE A 274 18.63 -1.60 -0.90
C PHE A 274 19.32 -0.33 -1.42
N VAL A 275 19.39 0.70 -0.58
CA VAL A 275 19.85 2.04 -0.98
C VAL A 275 21.18 2.43 -0.33
N LYS A 276 21.52 1.80 0.79
CA LYS A 276 22.73 2.06 1.58
C LYS A 276 23.06 0.83 2.44
N GLU A 277 24.31 0.72 2.91
CA GLU A 277 24.69 -0.31 3.87
C GLU A 277 23.89 -0.15 5.19
N PRO A 278 23.52 -1.26 5.86
CA PRO A 278 22.82 -1.19 7.14
C PRO A 278 23.55 -0.33 8.18
N PRO A 279 22.81 0.36 9.06
CA PRO A 279 23.40 1.15 10.12
C PRO A 279 24.21 0.31 11.11
N ASN A 280 25.40 0.80 11.49
CA ASN A 280 26.25 0.15 12.50
C ASN A 280 25.79 0.47 13.95
N ASP A 281 24.92 1.47 14.13
CA ASP A 281 24.35 1.97 15.39
C ASP A 281 23.13 1.17 15.87
N ARG A 282 23.17 -0.16 15.74
CA ARG A 282 21.98 -1.01 15.97
C ARG A 282 21.46 -1.02 17.41
N GLN A 283 22.33 -0.82 18.40
CA GLN A 283 22.02 -1.04 19.82
C GLN A 283 20.86 -0.17 20.35
N ASP A 284 20.63 1.00 19.73
CA ASP A 284 19.59 1.96 20.13
C ASP A 284 18.33 1.94 19.23
N LEU A 285 18.26 1.04 18.25
CA LEU A 285 17.16 1.00 17.28
C LEU A 285 15.93 0.22 17.78
N PHE A 286 16.12 -0.66 18.78
CA PHE A 286 15.11 -1.57 19.32
C PHE A 286 15.08 -1.49 20.87
N PRO A 287 14.58 -0.37 21.42
CA PRO A 287 14.45 -0.19 22.87
C PRO A 287 13.30 -1.01 23.44
N GLU A 288 13.40 -1.42 24.70
CA GLU A 288 12.26 -2.05 25.37
C GLU A 288 11.08 -1.06 25.48
N HIS A 289 9.88 -1.56 25.22
CA HIS A 289 8.65 -0.79 25.39
C HIS A 289 8.05 -1.01 26.76
N THR A 290 7.50 0.06 27.33
CA THR A 290 6.59 -0.04 28.47
C THR A 290 5.17 0.00 27.95
N CYS A 291 4.41 -1.08 28.16
CA CYS A 291 3.06 -1.18 27.63
C CYS A 291 2.16 -0.11 28.23
N GLN A 292 1.64 0.76 27.36
CA GLN A 292 0.58 1.72 27.70
C GLN A 292 -0.81 1.19 27.31
N GLY A 293 -0.85 0.14 26.48
CA GLY A 293 -2.06 -0.54 26.04
C GLY A 293 -1.80 -2.03 25.82
N CYS A 294 -2.87 -2.78 25.59
CA CYS A 294 -2.87 -4.23 25.38
C CYS A 294 -3.45 -4.62 24.02
N GLU A 295 -3.39 -3.71 23.03
CA GLU A 295 -3.94 -3.96 21.69
C GLU A 295 -3.06 -4.96 20.93
N GLN A 296 -3.71 -5.94 20.29
CA GLN A 296 -3.00 -6.86 19.40
C GLN A 296 -2.90 -6.30 17.99
N VAL A 297 -1.67 -6.17 17.49
CA VAL A 297 -1.34 -5.62 16.18
C VAL A 297 -0.33 -6.51 15.46
N LYS A 298 -0.60 -6.75 14.17
CA LYS A 298 0.33 -7.41 13.24
C LYS A 298 0.65 -6.46 12.10
N MET A 299 1.93 -6.21 11.86
CA MET A 299 2.38 -5.53 10.64
C MET A 299 2.64 -6.57 9.56
N ILE A 300 2.02 -6.43 8.39
CA ILE A 300 2.19 -7.32 7.25
C ILE A 300 2.82 -6.51 6.12
N SER A 301 4.10 -6.77 5.86
CA SER A 301 4.80 -6.23 4.70
C SER A 301 4.66 -7.16 3.50
N SER A 302 4.44 -6.60 2.32
CA SER A 302 4.46 -7.34 1.05
C SER A 302 5.33 -6.61 0.03
N GLY A 303 5.82 -7.34 -0.98
CA GLY A 303 6.65 -6.79 -2.03
C GLY A 303 7.17 -7.86 -3.00
N PRO A 304 7.74 -7.45 -4.15
CA PRO A 304 8.28 -8.36 -5.16
C PRO A 304 9.53 -9.14 -4.69
N ASP A 305 10.06 -8.77 -3.53
CA ASP A 305 11.14 -9.40 -2.79
C ASP A 305 10.68 -10.56 -1.90
N ALA A 306 9.39 -10.64 -1.57
CA ALA A 306 8.82 -11.68 -0.72
C ALA A 306 8.47 -12.97 -1.49
N SER A 307 8.33 -14.07 -0.74
CA SER A 307 7.93 -15.38 -1.27
C SER A 307 6.42 -15.50 -1.52
N TRP A 308 5.63 -14.71 -0.79
CA TRP A 308 4.16 -14.72 -0.81
C TRP A 308 3.65 -13.32 -1.14
N ASP A 309 2.51 -13.23 -1.83
CA ASP A 309 1.83 -11.95 -2.09
C ASP A 309 0.97 -11.61 -0.86
N ALA A 310 1.64 -11.41 0.29
CA ALA A 310 1.06 -11.46 1.64
C ALA A 310 -0.20 -10.60 1.85
N ILE A 311 -0.24 -9.37 1.31
CA ILE A 311 -1.41 -8.51 1.46
C ILE A 311 -2.58 -8.99 0.60
N GLN A 312 -2.32 -9.55 -0.58
CA GLN A 312 -3.36 -10.16 -1.41
C GLN A 312 -3.99 -11.34 -0.66
N GLU A 313 -3.17 -12.18 -0.03
CA GLU A 313 -3.63 -13.33 0.76
C GLU A 313 -4.37 -12.91 2.04
N LEU A 314 -3.97 -11.79 2.67
CA LEU A 314 -4.74 -11.18 3.76
C LEU A 314 -6.16 -10.84 3.31
N PHE A 315 -6.31 -10.10 2.20
CA PHE A 315 -7.62 -9.75 1.66
C PHE A 315 -8.43 -11.00 1.28
N PHE A 316 -7.80 -11.96 0.60
CA PHE A 316 -8.46 -13.19 0.18
C PHE A 316 -8.94 -14.02 1.39
N GLY A 317 -8.09 -14.18 2.39
CA GLY A 317 -8.39 -14.90 3.62
C GLY A 317 -9.52 -14.26 4.41
N ALA A 318 -9.49 -12.93 4.58
CA ALA A 318 -10.55 -12.18 5.25
C ALA A 318 -11.89 -12.31 4.51
N LEU A 319 -11.91 -12.04 3.19
CA LEU A 319 -13.12 -12.17 2.36
C LEU A 319 -13.70 -13.58 2.40
N SER A 320 -12.85 -14.61 2.39
CA SER A 320 -13.29 -16.01 2.39
C SER A 320 -13.75 -16.50 3.77
N SER A 321 -13.45 -15.75 4.83
CA SER A 321 -13.76 -16.14 6.22
C SER A 321 -14.86 -15.29 6.85
N ALA A 322 -15.24 -14.17 6.23
CA ALA A 322 -16.26 -13.25 6.75
C ALA A 322 -17.61 -13.96 6.96
N GLN A 323 -18.26 -13.67 8.09
CA GLN A 323 -19.54 -14.26 8.49
C GLN A 323 -20.71 -13.26 8.53
N GLU A 324 -20.43 -11.97 8.66
CA GLU A 324 -21.44 -10.92 8.80
C GLU A 324 -21.24 -9.80 7.78
N ARG A 325 -20.03 -9.23 7.71
CA ARG A 325 -19.73 -8.06 6.86
C ARG A 325 -18.28 -8.01 6.37
N MET A 326 -18.10 -7.37 5.23
CA MET A 326 -16.81 -6.89 4.75
C MET A 326 -16.97 -5.48 4.20
N TRP A 327 -16.40 -4.48 4.88
CA TRP A 327 -16.42 -3.11 4.39
C TRP A 327 -15.02 -2.68 3.99
N ILE A 328 -14.89 -2.08 2.81
CA ILE A 328 -13.62 -1.74 2.19
C ILE A 328 -13.68 -0.28 1.72
N ILE A 329 -12.61 0.47 1.94
CA ILE A 329 -12.37 1.75 1.27
C ILE A 329 -11.03 1.69 0.56
N THR A 330 -11.00 2.10 -0.70
CA THR A 330 -9.78 2.09 -1.51
C THR A 330 -9.86 3.12 -2.64
N PRO A 331 -8.76 3.84 -2.96
CA PRO A 331 -8.76 4.78 -4.09
C PRO A 331 -8.84 4.06 -5.43
N TYR A 332 -8.23 2.88 -5.55
CA TYR A 332 -8.13 2.12 -6.80
C TYR A 332 -8.63 0.71 -6.58
N PHE A 333 -9.69 0.35 -7.30
CA PHE A 333 -10.39 -0.92 -7.16
C PHE A 333 -10.20 -1.75 -8.43
N ILE A 334 -9.05 -2.41 -8.56
CA ILE A 334 -8.70 -3.23 -9.73
C ILE A 334 -8.34 -4.64 -9.22
N PRO A 335 -9.31 -5.38 -8.64
CA PRO A 335 -9.03 -6.64 -7.96
C PRO A 335 -8.54 -7.71 -8.95
N ASP A 336 -7.67 -8.60 -8.45
CA ASP A 336 -7.30 -9.80 -9.18
C ASP A 336 -8.46 -10.81 -9.24
N LEU A 337 -8.27 -11.90 -9.99
CA LEU A 337 -9.29 -12.93 -10.14
C LEU A 337 -9.71 -13.52 -8.77
N SER A 338 -8.75 -13.77 -7.89
CA SER A 338 -8.98 -14.40 -6.59
C SER A 338 -9.81 -13.50 -5.68
N ILE A 339 -9.43 -12.22 -5.55
CA ILE A 339 -10.21 -11.24 -4.78
C ILE A 339 -11.62 -11.05 -5.37
N ARG A 340 -11.73 -10.98 -6.70
CA ARG A 340 -13.04 -10.85 -7.37
C ARG A 340 -13.94 -12.05 -7.08
N LEU A 341 -13.42 -13.28 -7.12
CA LEU A 341 -14.20 -14.48 -6.78
C LEU A 341 -14.58 -14.51 -5.30
N ALA A 342 -13.69 -14.12 -4.40
CA ALA A 342 -13.96 -14.05 -2.98
C ALA A 342 -15.08 -13.03 -2.65
N LEU A 343 -15.02 -11.82 -3.23
CA LEU A 343 -16.08 -10.80 -3.11
C LEU A 343 -17.45 -11.33 -3.58
N LYS A 344 -17.50 -11.99 -4.74
CA LYS A 344 -18.74 -12.59 -5.26
C LYS A 344 -19.26 -13.68 -4.34
N THR A 345 -18.37 -14.54 -3.86
CA THR A 345 -18.74 -15.67 -2.99
C THR A 345 -19.30 -15.18 -1.67
N ALA A 346 -18.65 -14.20 -1.04
CA ALA A 346 -19.13 -13.57 0.19
C ALA A 346 -20.52 -12.94 -0.01
N ALA A 347 -20.68 -12.09 -1.03
CA ALA A 347 -21.95 -11.41 -1.29
C ALA A 347 -23.10 -12.39 -1.61
N VAL A 348 -22.86 -13.40 -2.45
CA VAL A 348 -23.87 -14.44 -2.76
C VAL A 348 -24.21 -15.30 -1.54
N SER A 349 -23.28 -15.44 -0.58
CA SER A 349 -23.51 -16.15 0.68
C SER A 349 -24.29 -15.33 1.71
N GLY A 350 -24.70 -14.10 1.37
CA GLY A 350 -25.51 -13.23 2.24
C GLY A 350 -24.69 -12.30 3.15
N ILE A 351 -23.37 -12.23 2.98
CA ILE A 351 -22.50 -11.32 3.72
C ILE A 351 -22.71 -9.88 3.23
N ASP A 352 -22.76 -8.90 4.14
CA ASP A 352 -22.86 -7.48 3.79
C ASP A 352 -21.51 -6.95 3.28
N VAL A 353 -21.31 -7.02 1.96
CA VAL A 353 -20.09 -6.54 1.30
C VAL A 353 -20.30 -5.13 0.75
N ARG A 354 -19.57 -4.15 1.31
CA ARG A 354 -19.64 -2.74 0.90
C ARG A 354 -18.26 -2.21 0.52
N VAL A 355 -18.18 -1.50 -0.59
CA VAL A 355 -16.93 -0.91 -1.10
C VAL A 355 -17.12 0.57 -1.37
N ILE A 356 -16.32 1.40 -0.71
CA ILE A 356 -16.20 2.83 -0.99
C ILE A 356 -15.05 3.05 -1.98
N ILE A 357 -15.38 3.69 -3.10
CA ILE A 357 -14.44 4.15 -4.13
C ILE A 357 -14.57 5.67 -4.32
N PRO A 358 -13.58 6.34 -4.92
CA PRO A 358 -13.67 7.78 -5.15
C PRO A 358 -14.82 8.16 -6.09
N GLY A 359 -15.60 9.19 -5.74
CA GLY A 359 -16.52 9.84 -6.68
C GLY A 359 -15.83 10.84 -7.62
N LYS A 360 -14.68 11.38 -7.19
CA LYS A 360 -13.73 12.13 -8.03
C LYS A 360 -12.42 11.37 -8.07
N SER A 361 -11.81 11.23 -9.24
CA SER A 361 -10.53 10.52 -9.40
C SER A 361 -9.41 11.46 -9.86
N ASP A 362 -8.20 11.18 -9.40
CA ASP A 362 -6.96 11.80 -9.85
C ASP A 362 -6.50 11.25 -11.21
N SER A 363 -6.93 10.05 -11.59
CA SER A 363 -6.58 9.35 -12.83
C SER A 363 -7.81 8.72 -13.53
N ARG A 364 -8.19 9.26 -14.70
CA ARG A 364 -9.37 8.77 -15.45
C ARG A 364 -9.24 7.32 -15.94
N ILE A 365 -8.03 6.89 -16.29
CA ILE A 365 -7.81 5.52 -16.76
C ILE A 365 -7.97 4.50 -15.63
N VAL A 366 -7.53 4.86 -14.42
CA VAL A 366 -7.69 4.02 -13.22
C VAL A 366 -9.15 4.02 -12.74
N ASP A 367 -9.84 5.16 -12.86
CA ASP A 367 -11.29 5.25 -12.61
C ASP A 367 -12.10 4.33 -13.55
N TRP A 368 -11.87 4.41 -14.86
CA TRP A 368 -12.50 3.48 -15.81
C TRP A 368 -12.10 2.03 -15.56
N GLY A 369 -10.85 1.77 -15.18
CA GLY A 369 -10.39 0.45 -14.75
C GLY A 369 -11.21 -0.06 -13.56
N SER A 370 -11.44 0.80 -12.56
CA SER A 370 -12.21 0.46 -11.35
C SER A 370 -13.68 0.18 -11.67
N LEU A 371 -14.33 1.10 -12.39
CA LEU A 371 -15.74 0.98 -12.79
C LEU A 371 -16.01 -0.25 -13.67
N SER A 372 -15.00 -0.75 -14.39
CA SER A 372 -15.12 -1.95 -15.24
C SER A 372 -15.43 -3.24 -14.47
N TYR A 373 -15.22 -3.27 -13.14
CA TYR A 373 -15.50 -4.42 -12.27
C TYR A 373 -16.82 -4.28 -11.50
N VAL A 374 -17.34 -3.05 -11.37
CA VAL A 374 -18.48 -2.71 -10.52
C VAL A 374 -19.75 -3.45 -10.95
N GLU A 375 -20.10 -3.43 -12.24
CA GLU A 375 -21.33 -4.08 -12.74
C GLU A 375 -21.41 -5.56 -12.38
N GLU A 376 -20.32 -6.30 -12.59
CA GLU A 376 -20.24 -7.74 -12.33
C GLU A 376 -20.40 -8.07 -10.84
N LEU A 377 -19.83 -7.24 -9.98
CA LEU A 377 -19.85 -7.45 -8.53
C LEU A 377 -21.18 -7.02 -7.92
N MET A 378 -21.78 -5.94 -8.41
CA MET A 378 -23.13 -5.53 -8.01
C MET A 378 -24.18 -6.58 -8.37
N GLN A 379 -24.04 -7.24 -9.52
CA GLN A 379 -24.88 -8.40 -9.88
C GLN A 379 -24.81 -9.54 -8.86
N SER A 380 -23.72 -9.64 -8.12
CA SER A 380 -23.50 -10.67 -7.09
C SER A 380 -23.91 -10.22 -5.69
N GLY A 381 -24.39 -8.98 -5.53
CA GLY A 381 -24.83 -8.42 -4.24
C GLY A 381 -23.84 -7.46 -3.57
N VAL A 382 -22.67 -7.21 -4.15
CA VAL A 382 -21.71 -6.23 -3.60
C VAL A 382 -22.25 -4.81 -3.77
N ARG A 383 -22.25 -4.01 -2.70
CA ARG A 383 -22.72 -2.62 -2.71
C ARG A 383 -21.54 -1.67 -2.88
N PHE A 384 -21.63 -0.76 -3.85
CA PHE A 384 -20.58 0.23 -4.11
C PHE A 384 -21.05 1.64 -3.76
N TYR A 385 -20.18 2.40 -3.12
CA TYR A 385 -20.41 3.78 -2.70
C TYR A 385 -19.35 4.68 -3.31
N GLN A 386 -19.78 5.78 -3.93
CA GLN A 386 -18.89 6.81 -4.44
C GLN A 386 -18.78 7.95 -3.45
N TYR A 387 -17.58 8.19 -2.92
CA TYR A 387 -17.31 9.27 -1.97
C TYR A 387 -17.43 10.65 -2.62
N GLN A 388 -18.21 11.56 -2.02
CA GLN A 388 -18.58 12.83 -2.65
C GLN A 388 -17.86 14.06 -2.09
N LYS A 389 -17.36 13.99 -0.85
CA LYS A 389 -16.74 15.14 -0.17
C LYS A 389 -15.34 15.51 -0.70
N GLY A 390 -14.75 14.65 -1.52
CA GLY A 390 -13.47 14.90 -2.19
C GLY A 390 -12.88 13.62 -2.77
N PHE A 391 -11.62 13.34 -2.49
CA PHE A 391 -10.93 12.14 -2.93
C PHE A 391 -10.79 11.12 -1.79
N ALA A 392 -11.35 9.93 -1.97
CA ALA A 392 -11.18 8.82 -1.04
C ALA A 392 -9.84 8.12 -1.31
N HIS A 393 -8.83 8.42 -0.50
CA HIS A 393 -7.50 7.84 -0.60
C HIS A 393 -7.18 6.83 0.51
N ALA A 394 -8.08 6.61 1.47
CA ALA A 394 -7.89 5.59 2.50
C ALA A 394 -7.73 4.18 1.90
N LYS A 395 -6.88 3.37 2.54
CA LYS A 395 -6.76 1.92 2.29
C LYS A 395 -7.06 1.20 3.58
N ALA A 396 -8.32 0.89 3.78
CA ALA A 396 -8.76 0.23 4.99
C ALA A 396 -9.87 -0.77 4.68
N PHE A 397 -9.95 -1.79 5.51
CA PHE A 397 -11.11 -2.67 5.54
C PHE A 397 -11.39 -3.16 6.95
N ILE A 398 -12.63 -3.55 7.18
CA ILE A 398 -13.04 -4.30 8.38
C ILE A 398 -13.76 -5.57 7.95
N MET A 399 -13.51 -6.66 8.68
CA MET A 399 -14.20 -7.94 8.54
C MET A 399 -14.88 -8.25 9.87
N ASP A 400 -16.21 -8.36 9.83
CA ASP A 400 -17.05 -8.61 11.00
C ASP A 400 -16.72 -7.63 12.15
N ASN A 401 -16.66 -8.15 13.38
CA ASN A 401 -16.04 -7.49 14.54
C ASN A 401 -14.70 -8.12 14.91
N ALA A 402 -14.11 -8.88 13.98
CA ALA A 402 -12.99 -9.77 14.26
C ALA A 402 -11.64 -9.14 13.91
N LEU A 403 -11.55 -8.42 12.79
CA LEU A 403 -10.32 -7.70 12.43
C LEU A 403 -10.57 -6.45 11.58
N GLY A 404 -9.68 -5.48 11.73
CA GLY A 404 -9.55 -4.31 10.87
C GLY A 404 -8.16 -4.22 10.26
N SER A 405 -8.04 -3.59 9.10
CA SER A 405 -6.73 -3.31 8.51
C SER A 405 -6.66 -1.89 7.97
N VAL A 406 -5.52 -1.25 8.19
CA VAL A 406 -5.16 0.06 7.64
C VAL A 406 -3.74 -0.04 7.10
N GLY A 407 -3.48 0.50 5.92
CA GLY A 407 -2.14 0.41 5.35
C GLY A 407 -1.93 1.25 4.11
N THR A 408 -0.98 0.81 3.31
CA THR A 408 -0.54 1.52 2.10
C THR A 408 -1.09 0.90 0.83
N ALA A 409 -1.46 -0.38 0.87
CA ALA A 409 -1.86 -1.16 -0.29
C ALA A 409 -3.29 -0.86 -0.75
N ASN A 410 -3.42 -0.48 -2.03
CA ASN A 410 -4.71 -0.41 -2.70
C ASN A 410 -5.27 -1.82 -2.94
N LEU A 411 -6.56 -1.90 -3.30
CA LEU A 411 -7.15 -3.14 -3.79
C LEU A 411 -6.94 -3.28 -5.31
N ASP A 412 -5.67 -3.22 -5.75
CA ASP A 412 -5.26 -3.31 -7.14
C ASP A 412 -4.12 -4.32 -7.37
N MET A 413 -4.00 -4.79 -8.61
CA MET A 413 -2.97 -5.77 -9.00
C MET A 413 -1.54 -5.24 -8.77
N ARG A 414 -1.32 -3.94 -8.87
CA ARG A 414 0.01 -3.34 -8.72
C ARG A 414 0.46 -3.36 -7.26
N SER A 415 -0.39 -2.97 -6.32
CA SER A 415 -0.14 -3.07 -4.88
C SER A 415 0.05 -4.53 -4.45
N PHE A 416 -0.69 -5.47 -5.05
CA PHE A 416 -0.55 -6.89 -4.71
C PHE A 416 0.75 -7.54 -5.22
N PHE A 417 1.21 -7.19 -6.43
CA PHE A 417 2.25 -7.99 -7.09
C PHE A 417 3.56 -7.24 -7.38
N SER A 418 3.55 -5.91 -7.36
CA SER A 418 4.66 -5.09 -7.88
C SER A 418 5.19 -4.06 -6.89
N ASN A 419 4.34 -3.43 -6.07
CA ASN A 419 4.78 -2.45 -5.09
C ASN A 419 5.28 -3.12 -3.80
N PHE A 420 6.21 -2.44 -3.13
CA PHE A 420 6.47 -2.69 -1.72
C PHE A 420 5.40 -1.97 -0.91
N GLU A 421 4.67 -2.72 -0.09
CA GLU A 421 3.51 -2.25 0.66
C GLU A 421 3.58 -2.74 2.11
N ILE A 422 2.79 -2.14 2.99
CA ILE A 422 2.65 -2.53 4.38
C ILE A 422 1.25 -2.22 4.91
N ASN A 423 0.68 -3.17 5.64
CA ASN A 423 -0.60 -3.01 6.34
C ASN A 423 -0.44 -3.35 7.82
N ALA A 424 -1.08 -2.58 8.69
CA ALA A 424 -1.37 -2.99 10.05
C ALA A 424 -2.69 -3.77 10.06
N VAL A 425 -2.71 -4.89 10.77
CA VAL A 425 -3.92 -5.65 11.10
C VAL A 425 -4.17 -5.49 12.60
N LEU A 426 -5.37 -5.03 12.92
CA LEU A 426 -5.84 -4.69 14.25
C LEU A 426 -6.87 -5.76 14.66
N PHE A 427 -6.67 -6.36 15.84
CA PHE A 427 -7.60 -7.34 16.38
C PHE A 427 -8.44 -6.78 17.54
N ASP A 428 -8.02 -5.67 18.14
CA ASP A 428 -8.72 -5.07 19.27
C ASP A 428 -10.07 -4.47 18.86
N LYS A 429 -11.11 -4.76 19.66
CA LYS A 429 -12.48 -4.33 19.37
C LYS A 429 -12.62 -2.82 19.34
N GLN A 430 -11.96 -2.08 20.22
CA GLN A 430 -12.08 -0.62 20.27
C GLN A 430 -11.50 0.02 19.01
N ALA A 431 -10.38 -0.52 18.51
CA ALA A 431 -9.79 -0.07 17.25
C ALA A 431 -10.69 -0.38 16.05
N ILE A 432 -11.33 -1.56 16.03
CA ILE A 432 -12.28 -1.95 14.97
C ILE A 432 -13.54 -1.07 15.02
N GLU A 433 -14.13 -0.84 16.19
CA GLU A 433 -15.28 0.05 16.38
C GLU A 433 -14.95 1.49 15.99
N ARG A 434 -13.73 1.95 16.28
CA ARG A 434 -13.25 3.27 15.86
C ARG A 434 -13.20 3.39 14.33
N LEU A 435 -12.75 2.35 13.63
CA LEU A 435 -12.78 2.29 12.15
C LEU A 435 -14.20 2.17 11.62
N GLU A 436 -15.07 1.42 12.28
CA GLU A 436 -16.49 1.30 11.92
C GLU A 436 -17.19 2.66 11.94
N GLN A 437 -16.94 3.47 12.97
CA GLN A 437 -17.46 4.84 13.06
C GLN A 437 -17.00 5.72 11.90
N ASP A 438 -15.78 5.52 11.41
CA ASP A 438 -15.30 6.23 10.22
C ASP A 438 -16.00 5.74 8.95
N PHE A 439 -16.21 4.43 8.81
CA PHE A 439 -16.98 3.89 7.70
C PHE A 439 -18.40 4.45 7.65
N TYR A 440 -19.10 4.57 8.78
CA TYR A 440 -20.43 5.20 8.81
C TYR A 440 -20.39 6.64 8.29
N LYS A 441 -19.44 7.45 8.75
CA LYS A 441 -19.26 8.83 8.24
C LYS A 441 -18.92 8.85 6.76
N ASP A 442 -18.07 7.92 6.31
CA ASP A 442 -17.67 7.83 4.91
C ASP A 442 -18.86 7.37 4.05
N PHE A 443 -19.77 6.53 4.54
CA PHE A 443 -21.03 6.20 3.88
C PHE A 443 -21.98 7.40 3.81
N ASP A 444 -22.10 8.18 4.88
CA ASP A 444 -22.92 9.40 4.92
C ASP A 444 -22.41 10.46 3.92
N ASP A 445 -21.09 10.56 3.75
CA ASP A 445 -20.41 11.42 2.76
C ASP A 445 -20.35 10.78 1.34
N SER A 446 -21.01 9.64 1.12
CA SER A 446 -21.02 8.90 -0.14
C SER A 446 -22.41 8.75 -0.76
N VAL A 447 -22.44 8.43 -2.05
CA VAL A 447 -23.66 8.04 -2.78
C VAL A 447 -23.53 6.59 -3.23
N GLU A 448 -24.48 5.75 -2.85
CA GLU A 448 -24.53 4.37 -3.35
C GLU A 448 -24.79 4.35 -4.86
N ILE A 449 -24.00 3.56 -5.60
CA ILE A 449 -24.18 3.37 -7.03
C ILE A 449 -25.49 2.61 -7.25
N ASP A 450 -26.43 3.22 -7.97
CA ASP A 450 -27.68 2.58 -8.37
C ASP A 450 -27.41 1.61 -9.53
N TYR A 451 -27.58 0.31 -9.28
CA TYR A 451 -27.35 -0.74 -10.27
C TYR A 451 -28.15 -0.51 -11.55
N THR A 452 -29.43 -0.13 -11.42
CA THR A 452 -30.35 0.04 -12.56
C THR A 452 -29.91 1.20 -13.45
N LYS A 453 -29.36 2.26 -12.87
CA LYS A 453 -28.78 3.38 -13.63
C LYS A 453 -27.43 3.01 -14.22
N PHE A 454 -26.58 2.31 -13.44
CA PHE A 454 -25.22 1.97 -13.86
C PHE A 454 -25.21 1.05 -15.09
N ILE A 455 -26.10 0.06 -15.16
CA ILE A 455 -26.19 -0.78 -16.35
C ILE A 455 -26.63 0.02 -17.58
N HIS A 456 -27.37 1.12 -17.45
CA HIS A 456 -27.80 1.95 -18.59
C HIS A 456 -26.80 3.06 -18.96
N ARG A 457 -25.57 3.02 -18.43
CA ARG A 457 -24.51 3.98 -18.77
C ARG A 457 -24.15 3.98 -20.25
N SER A 458 -23.61 5.11 -20.71
CA SER A 458 -23.37 5.36 -22.13
C SER A 458 -22.45 4.30 -22.77
N ARG A 459 -22.66 4.04 -24.07
CA ARG A 459 -21.81 3.14 -24.86
C ARG A 459 -20.33 3.55 -24.85
N TRP A 460 -20.08 4.86 -24.83
CA TRP A 460 -18.72 5.40 -24.73
C TRP A 460 -18.05 5.06 -23.40
N GLN A 461 -18.78 5.23 -22.30
CA GLN A 461 -18.27 4.86 -20.98
C GLN A 461 -17.97 3.36 -20.90
N ARG A 462 -18.88 2.50 -21.36
CA ARG A 462 -18.65 1.04 -21.39
C ARG A 462 -17.42 0.66 -22.22
N ALA A 463 -17.19 1.32 -23.36
CA ALA A 463 -16.01 1.09 -24.18
C ALA A 463 -14.73 1.52 -23.45
N ALA A 464 -14.73 2.68 -22.81
CA ALA A 464 -13.58 3.17 -22.05
C ALA A 464 -13.24 2.24 -20.87
N GLU A 465 -14.24 1.78 -20.12
CA GLU A 465 -14.11 0.77 -19.07
C GLU A 465 -13.52 -0.53 -19.60
N ALA A 466 -14.00 -1.03 -20.74
CA ALA A 466 -13.50 -2.27 -21.33
C ALA A 466 -12.03 -2.15 -21.78
N LEU A 467 -11.64 -1.03 -22.40
CA LEU A 467 -10.24 -0.78 -22.76
C LEU A 467 -9.36 -0.66 -21.51
N ALA A 468 -9.81 0.04 -20.47
CA ALA A 468 -9.08 0.19 -19.22
C ALA A 468 -8.91 -1.17 -18.51
N ARG A 469 -9.93 -2.03 -18.53
CA ARG A 469 -9.86 -3.39 -17.95
C ARG A 469 -8.80 -4.28 -18.60
N LEU A 470 -8.54 -4.11 -19.89
CA LEU A 470 -7.46 -4.83 -20.58
C LEU A 470 -6.08 -4.38 -20.10
N LEU A 471 -5.97 -3.17 -19.54
CA LEU A 471 -4.74 -2.62 -18.99
C LEU A 471 -4.60 -2.86 -17.48
N SER A 472 -5.61 -3.42 -16.79
CA SER A 472 -5.59 -3.70 -15.34
C SER A 472 -4.31 -4.35 -14.80
N PRO A 473 -3.65 -5.31 -15.48
CA PRO A 473 -2.40 -5.88 -14.98
C PRO A 473 -1.21 -4.91 -14.91
N LEU A 474 -1.34 -3.73 -15.51
CA LEU A 474 -0.34 -2.67 -15.56
C LEU A 474 -0.73 -1.44 -14.71
N LEU A 475 -1.97 -1.40 -14.22
CA LEU A 475 -2.53 -0.29 -13.45
C LEU A 475 -2.29 -0.49 -11.95
#